data_AF-A0A931G8A2-F1
#
_entry.id   AF-A0A931G8A2-F1
#
_cell.length_a   1.000
_cell.length_b   1.000
_cell.length_c   1.000
_cell.angle_alpha   90.00
_cell.angle_beta   90.00
_cell.angle_gamma   90.00
#
_symmetry.space_group_name_H-M   'P 1'
#
loop_
_entity.id
_entity.type
_entity.pdbx_description
1 polymer ?
#
loop_
_entity_poly.entity_id
_entity_poly.type
_entity_poly.pdbx_seq_one_letter_code
_entity_poly.pdbx_strand_id
1 'polypeptide(L)'
;PEQIQSNRIKIAVVGVIKSGKSTLINAMTGKEVVTRGAGVVTAVTTRIRKGKKNRAVLFLKSWDDINQTLKNVLEMFPQDDTSSLNVNPETFDLRRKKDQDFLKQVYGKLVQAFPVTDQGIRPETLVIRNALQGYDTCKDLVGADREQLVFEGRQFSDHKLFTGDAANAFYVADACLELFGKTLDSRVELADCQGADSTDPGQLNRVVTYLQQANLIVYCISSRTGLRRSDMRFLKIIQGMGLLENILFVNNCDLSEHETLDDLLASEQNQLQELSFLLDSPELYSFSALMRLFCAMEKKLSRRNRKRLDLWQEDSVMTSWCSENAERFDARLSGLLSRRHHRLLVSNHLERLFHMCTALENKARLFLDGLNATGDDREQTRKKIARIKDNVKQLETIVKNAVPGAVAGLTRELEADLDNAFAKDAGRIRKKMVAFVNQTPLDTSLYQNRLKELGIKKILYLMFQDFRRSLDLFVMTDILPDIHTLAARQEDRIQSYFQSLLDTYRIDLSKISLAPGQSEDTNIQFQMAAHQPALDRFVDVQAIKKILGLTLPDITMMPRYSGRIQTHALTGLGITFATRFFRALVDKQ
;
A
#
# COMPACT_ATOMS: atom_id res chain seq x y z
N PRO A 1 -4.42 12.88 18.24
CA PRO A 1 -4.67 12.15 16.96
C PRO A 1 -4.60 10.64 17.18
N GLU A 2 -5.52 9.85 16.61
CA GLU A 2 -5.57 8.40 16.79
C GLU A 2 -4.28 7.68 16.31
N GLN A 3 -3.52 8.27 15.37
CA GLN A 3 -2.20 7.76 15.00
C GLN A 3 -1.06 8.18 15.95
N ILE A 4 -1.17 9.33 16.65
CA ILE A 4 -0.28 9.65 17.79
C ILE A 4 -0.55 8.67 18.96
N GLN A 5 -1.78 8.18 19.07
CA GLN A 5 -2.11 7.10 20.01
C GLN A 5 -1.67 5.71 19.53
N SER A 6 -1.58 5.47 18.21
CA SER A 6 -1.21 4.13 17.71
C SER A 6 0.29 3.83 17.84
N ASN A 7 1.17 4.83 17.67
CA ASN A 7 2.64 4.74 17.86
C ASN A 7 3.30 3.53 17.15
N ARG A 8 2.79 3.16 15.96
CA ARG A 8 3.19 1.94 15.24
C ARG A 8 3.85 2.21 13.90
N ILE A 9 4.97 1.52 13.67
CA ILE A 9 5.69 1.42 12.41
C ILE A 9 5.07 0.28 11.60
N LYS A 10 4.56 0.60 10.41
CA LYS A 10 3.95 -0.37 9.48
C LYS A 10 5.01 -0.94 8.55
N ILE A 11 5.14 -2.25 8.53
CA ILE A 11 6.04 -2.99 7.63
C ILE A 11 5.17 -3.86 6.72
N ALA A 12 5.27 -3.66 5.42
CA ALA A 12 4.57 -4.46 4.43
C ALA A 12 5.49 -5.57 3.91
N VAL A 13 5.07 -6.83 3.97
CA VAL A 13 5.80 -7.95 3.36
C VAL A 13 5.13 -8.30 2.04
N VAL A 14 5.88 -8.18 0.93
CA VAL A 14 5.36 -8.28 -0.44
C VAL A 14 6.21 -9.22 -1.30
N GLY A 15 5.70 -9.68 -2.43
CA GLY A 15 6.38 -10.59 -3.36
C GLY A 15 5.39 -11.50 -4.08
N VAL A 16 5.83 -12.19 -5.14
CA VAL A 16 5.00 -13.12 -5.92
C VAL A 16 4.42 -14.28 -5.12
N ILE A 17 3.36 -14.91 -5.64
CA ILE A 17 2.79 -16.15 -5.11
C ILE A 17 3.88 -17.23 -5.00
N LYS A 18 3.86 -17.92 -3.87
CA LYS A 18 4.84 -18.95 -3.48
C LYS A 18 6.28 -18.43 -3.28
N SER A 19 6.49 -17.11 -3.13
CA SER A 19 7.83 -16.59 -2.76
C SER A 19 8.26 -16.93 -1.34
N GLY A 20 7.29 -17.12 -0.43
CA GLY A 20 7.55 -17.44 0.98
C GLY A 20 7.10 -16.39 1.99
N LYS A 21 6.39 -15.32 1.58
CA LYS A 21 5.90 -14.22 2.44
C LYS A 21 5.31 -14.68 3.79
N SER A 22 4.28 -15.53 3.77
CA SER A 22 3.63 -16.00 5.00
C SER A 22 4.57 -16.85 5.85
N THR A 23 5.52 -17.56 5.24
CA THR A 23 6.58 -18.29 5.96
C THR A 23 7.57 -17.33 6.62
N LEU A 24 7.99 -16.27 5.92
CA LEU A 24 8.85 -15.21 6.45
C LEU A 24 8.20 -14.51 7.66
N ILE A 25 6.92 -14.16 7.54
CA ILE A 25 6.16 -13.55 8.65
C ILE A 25 6.05 -14.50 9.85
N ASN A 26 5.76 -15.78 9.62
CA ASN A 26 5.74 -16.77 10.68
C ASN A 26 7.12 -16.91 11.34
N ALA A 27 8.20 -16.87 10.56
CA ALA A 27 9.57 -16.92 11.07
C ALA A 27 9.91 -15.69 11.93
N MET A 28 9.53 -14.48 11.48
CA MET A 28 9.72 -13.23 12.25
C MET A 28 8.91 -13.22 13.55
N THR A 29 7.73 -13.83 13.57
CA THR A 29 6.89 -13.93 14.78
C THR A 29 7.24 -15.13 15.67
N GLY A 30 8.06 -16.06 15.17
CA GLY A 30 8.43 -17.32 15.82
C GLY A 30 7.26 -18.29 16.03
N LYS A 31 6.15 -18.10 15.31
CA LYS A 31 4.90 -18.85 15.50
C LYS A 31 4.21 -19.06 14.15
N GLU A 32 3.49 -20.17 14.00
CA GLU A 32 2.66 -20.42 12.82
C GLU A 32 1.31 -19.68 12.92
N VAL A 33 1.35 -18.39 12.62
CA VAL A 33 0.23 -17.45 12.77
C VAL A 33 -0.61 -17.42 11.50
N VAL A 34 0.03 -17.24 10.34
CA VAL A 34 -0.62 -17.20 9.03
C VAL A 34 -0.50 -18.57 8.35
N THR A 35 -1.53 -18.98 7.61
CA THR A 35 -1.53 -20.25 6.87
C THR A 35 -0.48 -20.22 5.75
N ARG A 36 0.45 -21.17 5.76
CA ARG A 36 1.46 -21.32 4.71
C ARG A 36 0.82 -21.94 3.47
N GLY A 37 1.15 -21.40 2.29
CA GLY A 37 0.68 -21.95 1.03
C GLY A 37 -0.81 -21.74 0.75
N ALA A 38 -1.42 -20.72 1.37
CA ALA A 38 -2.72 -20.22 0.93
C ALA A 38 -2.66 -19.98 -0.59
N GLY A 39 -3.62 -20.55 -1.32
CA GLY A 39 -3.60 -20.62 -2.77
C GLY A 39 -3.64 -19.25 -3.46
N VAL A 40 -3.68 -19.26 -4.79
CA VAL A 40 -3.60 -18.11 -5.72
C VAL A 40 -4.63 -16.97 -5.46
N VAL A 41 -5.57 -17.11 -4.52
CA VAL A 41 -6.86 -16.39 -4.58
C VAL A 41 -7.28 -15.69 -3.27
N THR A 42 -6.56 -15.84 -2.15
CA THR A 42 -6.92 -15.21 -0.86
C THR A 42 -6.26 -13.84 -0.67
N ALA A 43 -6.76 -12.78 -1.32
CA ALA A 43 -6.21 -11.43 -1.18
C ALA A 43 -6.73 -10.68 0.07
N VAL A 44 -6.63 -11.31 1.25
CA VAL A 44 -6.92 -10.64 2.52
C VAL A 44 -5.60 -10.18 3.12
N THR A 45 -5.40 -8.86 3.18
CA THR A 45 -4.28 -8.28 3.92
C THR A 45 -4.40 -8.69 5.38
N THR A 46 -3.37 -9.38 5.89
CA THR A 46 -3.37 -9.85 7.28
C THR A 46 -2.35 -9.04 8.06
N ARG A 47 -2.83 -8.14 8.92
CA ARG A 47 -2.03 -7.28 9.79
C ARG A 47 -1.75 -8.00 11.10
N ILE A 48 -0.50 -7.99 11.55
CA ILE A 48 -0.03 -8.69 12.73
C ILE A 48 0.66 -7.69 13.63
N ARG A 49 0.22 -7.66 14.89
CA ARG A 49 0.71 -6.73 15.89
C ARG A 49 0.83 -7.40 17.25
N LYS A 50 1.57 -6.78 18.15
CA LYS A 50 1.63 -7.24 19.54
C LYS A 50 0.33 -6.88 20.26
N GLY A 51 -0.21 -7.84 21.01
CA GLY A 51 -1.36 -7.64 21.89
C GLY A 51 -1.14 -8.19 23.29
N LYS A 52 -2.07 -7.86 24.20
CA LYS A 52 -2.06 -8.38 25.58
C LYS A 52 -2.42 -9.86 25.64
N LYS A 53 -3.17 -10.36 24.65
CA LYS A 53 -3.60 -11.76 24.49
C LYS A 53 -3.52 -12.11 23.01
N ASN A 54 -3.57 -13.41 22.70
CA ASN A 54 -3.79 -13.85 21.32
C ASN A 54 -5.24 -13.57 20.93
N ARG A 55 -5.45 -12.62 20.02
CA ARG A 55 -6.76 -12.19 19.54
C ARG A 55 -6.71 -11.99 18.02
N ALA A 56 -7.66 -12.53 17.28
CA ALA A 56 -7.84 -12.25 15.86
C ALA A 56 -9.13 -11.45 15.69
N VAL A 57 -9.05 -10.33 14.97
CA VAL A 57 -10.19 -9.49 14.61
C VAL A 57 -10.29 -9.49 13.09
N LEU A 58 -11.33 -10.10 12.55
CA LEU A 58 -11.63 -10.07 11.13
C LEU A 58 -12.66 -8.99 10.87
N PHE A 59 -12.38 -8.13 9.91
CA PHE A 59 -13.30 -7.12 9.43
C PHE A 59 -14.02 -7.70 8.22
N LEU A 60 -15.32 -7.92 8.35
CA LEU A 60 -16.14 -8.47 7.28
C LEU A 60 -16.57 -7.36 6.32
N LYS A 61 -16.73 -7.71 5.04
CA LYS A 61 -17.37 -6.84 4.06
C LYS A 61 -18.84 -6.66 4.40
N SER A 62 -19.44 -5.55 4.00
CA SER A 62 -20.89 -5.42 4.01
C SER A 62 -21.53 -6.18 2.84
N TRP A 63 -22.83 -6.42 2.92
CA TRP A 63 -23.60 -6.92 1.76
C TRP A 63 -23.47 -6.02 0.53
N ASP A 64 -23.37 -4.71 0.72
CA ASP A 64 -23.18 -3.76 -0.39
C ASP A 64 -21.83 -3.96 -1.07
N ASP A 65 -20.74 -4.09 -0.30
CA ASP A 65 -19.40 -4.36 -0.82
C ASP A 65 -19.35 -5.69 -1.61
N ILE A 66 -20.01 -6.73 -1.11
CA ILE A 66 -20.11 -8.06 -1.74
C ILE A 66 -20.92 -7.99 -3.03
N ASN A 67 -22.11 -7.41 -2.96
CA ASN A 67 -23.02 -7.31 -4.10
C ASN A 67 -22.41 -6.42 -5.20
N GLN A 68 -21.76 -5.31 -4.85
CA GLN A 68 -21.06 -4.47 -5.82
C GLN A 68 -19.93 -5.22 -6.53
N THR A 69 -19.15 -6.04 -5.80
CA THR A 69 -18.11 -6.88 -6.40
C THR A 69 -18.72 -7.85 -7.44
N LEU A 70 -19.83 -8.50 -7.11
CA LEU A 70 -20.51 -9.42 -8.02
C LEU A 70 -21.17 -8.71 -9.21
N LYS A 71 -21.76 -7.53 -8.99
CA LYS A 71 -22.32 -6.69 -10.07
C LYS A 71 -21.25 -6.31 -11.10
N ASN A 72 -20.05 -5.96 -10.65
CA ASN A 72 -18.94 -5.63 -11.55
C ASN A 72 -18.55 -6.83 -12.42
N VAL A 73 -18.59 -8.05 -11.87
CA VAL A 73 -18.33 -9.29 -12.63
C VAL A 73 -19.45 -9.59 -13.63
N LEU A 74 -20.69 -9.35 -13.22
CA LEU A 74 -21.88 -9.55 -14.05
C LEU A 74 -22.09 -8.43 -15.10
N GLU A 75 -21.28 -7.37 -15.05
CA GLU A 75 -21.37 -6.25 -15.98
C GLU A 75 -21.15 -6.72 -17.42
N MET A 76 -22.11 -6.41 -18.30
CA MET A 76 -22.20 -6.88 -19.69
C MET A 76 -22.36 -8.40 -19.89
N PHE A 77 -22.67 -9.16 -18.83
CA PHE A 77 -22.95 -10.59 -19.00
C PHE A 77 -24.19 -10.78 -19.89
N PRO A 78 -24.12 -11.63 -20.94
CA PRO A 78 -25.22 -11.77 -21.87
C PRO A 78 -26.38 -12.50 -21.22
N GLN A 79 -27.52 -11.83 -21.13
CA GLN A 79 -28.78 -12.46 -20.75
C GLN A 79 -29.29 -13.25 -21.96
N ASP A 80 -29.54 -14.54 -21.75
CA ASP A 80 -30.23 -15.36 -22.75
C ASP A 80 -31.73 -15.06 -22.62
N ASP A 81 -32.37 -14.66 -23.72
CA ASP A 81 -33.82 -14.38 -23.79
C ASP A 81 -34.69 -15.60 -23.41
N THR A 82 -34.07 -16.78 -23.31
CA THR A 82 -34.68 -18.07 -22.94
C THR A 82 -34.49 -18.47 -21.48
N SER A 83 -33.74 -17.70 -20.67
CA SER A 83 -33.57 -18.00 -19.26
C SER A 83 -34.78 -17.53 -18.44
N SER A 84 -35.42 -18.44 -17.71
CA SER A 84 -36.60 -18.16 -16.87
C SER A 84 -36.33 -17.25 -15.65
N LEU A 85 -35.07 -16.89 -15.43
CA LEU A 85 -34.60 -16.02 -14.36
C LEU A 85 -34.26 -14.64 -14.93
N ASN A 86 -35.27 -13.79 -15.11
CA ASN A 86 -35.08 -12.37 -15.44
C ASN A 86 -34.50 -11.62 -14.22
N VAL A 87 -33.20 -11.76 -13.98
CA VAL A 87 -32.48 -11.03 -12.92
C VAL A 87 -31.80 -9.82 -13.55
N ASN A 88 -32.20 -8.61 -13.17
CA ASN A 88 -31.50 -7.40 -13.60
C ASN A 88 -30.15 -7.30 -12.85
N PRO A 89 -28.99 -7.28 -13.54
CA PRO A 89 -27.67 -7.23 -12.92
C PRO A 89 -27.51 -6.02 -11.99
N GLU A 90 -28.17 -4.88 -12.27
CA GLU A 90 -28.07 -3.70 -11.41
C GLU A 90 -28.77 -3.86 -10.06
N THR A 91 -29.79 -4.72 -10.00
CA THR A 91 -30.56 -5.02 -8.77
C THR A 91 -30.12 -6.30 -8.07
N PHE A 92 -29.06 -6.94 -8.56
CA PHE A 92 -28.54 -8.20 -8.06
C PHE A 92 -28.24 -8.14 -6.55
N ASP A 93 -28.72 -9.14 -5.83
CA ASP A 93 -28.46 -9.33 -4.40
C ASP A 93 -28.25 -10.81 -4.09
N LEU A 94 -27.03 -11.16 -3.66
CA LEU A 94 -26.65 -12.54 -3.36
C LEU A 94 -27.54 -13.19 -2.27
N ARG A 95 -28.22 -12.41 -1.43
CA ARG A 95 -29.12 -12.94 -0.40
C ARG A 95 -30.41 -13.55 -0.98
N ARG A 96 -30.76 -13.22 -2.22
CA ARG A 96 -32.00 -13.69 -2.86
C ARG A 96 -31.74 -15.03 -3.54
N LYS A 97 -32.54 -16.04 -3.22
CA LYS A 97 -32.42 -17.38 -3.79
C LYS A 97 -32.45 -17.39 -5.33
N LYS A 98 -33.32 -16.57 -5.93
CA LYS A 98 -33.38 -16.39 -7.40
C LYS A 98 -32.06 -15.91 -8.00
N ASP A 99 -31.41 -14.95 -7.35
CA ASP A 99 -30.15 -14.35 -7.81
C ASP A 99 -28.98 -15.31 -7.59
N GLN A 100 -29.00 -16.11 -6.51
CA GLN A 100 -28.05 -17.20 -6.31
C GLN A 100 -28.14 -18.28 -7.38
N ASP A 101 -29.36 -18.70 -7.72
CA ASP A 101 -29.59 -19.72 -8.74
C ASP A 101 -29.17 -19.21 -10.13
N PHE A 102 -29.43 -17.93 -10.41
CA PHE A 102 -28.89 -17.25 -11.59
C PHE A 102 -27.35 -17.27 -11.59
N LEU A 103 -26.71 -16.90 -10.47
CA LEU A 103 -25.25 -16.88 -10.34
C LEU A 103 -24.63 -18.29 -10.52
N LYS A 104 -25.29 -19.34 -10.05
CA LYS A 104 -24.89 -20.74 -10.29
C LYS A 104 -24.97 -21.12 -11.76
N GLN A 105 -26.00 -20.67 -12.47
CA GLN A 105 -26.10 -20.89 -13.93
C GLN A 105 -25.00 -20.15 -14.69
N VAL A 106 -24.71 -18.90 -14.31
CA VAL A 106 -23.58 -18.12 -14.86
C VAL A 106 -22.26 -18.86 -14.63
N TYR A 107 -22.03 -19.34 -13.41
CA TYR A 107 -20.83 -20.12 -13.08
C TYR A 107 -20.70 -21.37 -13.94
N GLY A 108 -21.76 -22.17 -14.07
CA GLY A 108 -21.76 -23.37 -14.90
C GLY A 108 -21.45 -23.06 -16.38
N LYS A 109 -22.04 -22.00 -16.92
CA LYS A 109 -21.78 -21.54 -18.30
C LYS A 109 -20.33 -21.10 -18.47
N LEU A 110 -19.75 -20.35 -17.54
CA LEU A 110 -18.36 -19.89 -17.61
C LEU A 110 -17.36 -21.06 -17.54
N VAL A 111 -17.63 -22.05 -16.69
CA VAL A 111 -16.80 -23.26 -16.55
C VAL A 111 -16.86 -24.11 -17.82
N GLN A 112 -18.06 -24.33 -18.38
CA GLN A 112 -18.22 -25.09 -19.63
C GLN A 112 -17.59 -24.36 -20.82
N ALA A 113 -17.74 -23.03 -20.87
CA ALA A 113 -17.19 -22.21 -21.95
C ALA A 113 -15.66 -22.11 -21.91
N PHE A 114 -15.05 -22.21 -20.72
CA PHE A 114 -13.60 -22.09 -20.49
C PHE A 114 -13.11 -23.11 -19.47
N PRO A 115 -12.83 -24.36 -19.89
CA PRO A 115 -12.01 -25.25 -19.11
C PRO A 115 -10.63 -24.62 -18.88
N VAL A 116 -9.97 -25.01 -17.78
CA VAL A 116 -8.65 -24.52 -17.34
C VAL A 116 -7.70 -24.43 -18.54
N THR A 117 -7.27 -23.21 -18.89
CA THR A 117 -6.29 -22.98 -19.96
C THR A 117 -4.88 -22.94 -19.38
N ASP A 118 -3.85 -22.89 -20.24
CA ASP A 118 -2.45 -22.68 -19.83
C ASP A 118 -2.24 -21.36 -19.06
N GLN A 119 -3.17 -20.40 -19.16
CA GLN A 119 -3.17 -19.14 -18.41
C GLN A 119 -3.91 -19.22 -17.07
N GLY A 120 -4.44 -20.39 -16.70
CA GLY A 120 -5.15 -20.63 -15.45
C GLY A 120 -6.67 -20.38 -15.53
N ILE A 121 -7.32 -20.39 -14.36
CA ILE A 121 -8.75 -20.13 -14.24
C ILE A 121 -9.00 -18.62 -14.31
N ARG A 122 -10.01 -18.21 -15.09
CA ARG A 122 -10.42 -16.80 -15.21
C ARG A 122 -10.80 -16.20 -13.83
N PRO A 123 -10.35 -14.98 -13.49
CA PRO A 123 -10.64 -14.33 -12.21
C PRO A 123 -12.14 -14.22 -11.90
N GLU A 124 -12.96 -13.91 -12.91
CA GLU A 124 -14.41 -13.76 -12.79
C GLU A 124 -15.06 -15.05 -12.29
N THR A 125 -14.64 -16.18 -12.88
CA THR A 125 -15.10 -17.52 -12.49
C THR A 125 -14.69 -17.85 -11.05
N LEU A 126 -13.51 -17.42 -10.61
CA LEU A 126 -13.04 -17.61 -9.23
C LEU A 126 -13.82 -16.78 -8.23
N VAL A 127 -14.10 -15.51 -8.55
CA VAL A 127 -14.91 -14.61 -7.70
C VAL A 127 -16.29 -15.20 -7.49
N ILE A 128 -16.96 -15.63 -8.56
CA ILE A 128 -18.29 -16.25 -8.48
C ILE A 128 -18.24 -17.54 -7.66
N ARG A 129 -17.26 -18.40 -7.90
CA ARG A 129 -17.09 -19.66 -7.16
C ARG A 129 -16.93 -19.41 -5.66
N ASN A 130 -16.03 -18.50 -5.30
CA ASN A 130 -15.71 -18.21 -3.90
C ASN A 130 -16.91 -17.58 -3.19
N ALA A 131 -17.65 -16.68 -3.87
CA ALA A 131 -18.90 -16.14 -3.35
C ALA A 131 -19.94 -17.23 -3.08
N LEU A 132 -20.20 -18.12 -4.05
CA LEU A 132 -21.18 -19.20 -3.90
C LEU A 132 -20.78 -20.22 -2.81
N GLN A 133 -19.52 -20.62 -2.76
CA GLN A 133 -19.03 -21.63 -1.79
C GLN A 133 -18.99 -21.10 -0.36
N GLY A 134 -18.63 -19.83 -0.14
CA GLY A 134 -18.53 -19.25 1.20
C GLY A 134 -19.86 -18.73 1.75
N TYR A 135 -20.92 -18.67 0.93
CA TYR A 135 -22.20 -18.07 1.32
C TYR A 135 -22.81 -18.73 2.55
N ASP A 136 -22.92 -20.05 2.57
CA ASP A 136 -23.60 -20.74 3.67
C ASP A 136 -22.86 -20.59 5.01
N THR A 137 -21.54 -20.47 4.98
CA THR A 137 -20.69 -20.26 6.16
C THR A 137 -20.78 -18.81 6.67
N CYS A 138 -20.85 -17.83 5.76
CA CYS A 138 -20.69 -16.41 6.09
C CYS A 138 -22.01 -15.61 6.13
N LYS A 139 -23.13 -16.13 5.61
CA LYS A 139 -24.40 -15.38 5.49
C LYS A 139 -24.91 -14.80 6.80
N ASP A 140 -24.73 -15.52 7.90
CA ASP A 140 -25.22 -15.14 9.24
C ASP A 140 -24.19 -14.26 9.99
N LEU A 141 -23.00 -14.09 9.42
CA LEU A 141 -21.90 -13.28 9.98
C LEU A 141 -21.78 -11.91 9.27
N VAL A 142 -22.39 -11.75 8.10
CA VAL A 142 -22.28 -10.55 7.28
C VAL A 142 -23.51 -9.68 7.47
N GLY A 143 -23.29 -8.45 7.93
CA GLY A 143 -24.32 -7.45 8.15
C GLY A 143 -24.53 -6.49 6.97
N ALA A 144 -25.50 -5.59 7.16
CA ALA A 144 -25.67 -4.42 6.29
C ALA A 144 -24.46 -3.48 6.39
N ASP A 145 -23.93 -3.32 7.61
CA ASP A 145 -22.71 -2.58 7.89
C ASP A 145 -21.51 -3.54 8.02
N ARG A 146 -20.29 -2.97 8.05
CA ARG A 146 -19.07 -3.76 8.26
C ARG A 146 -19.00 -4.30 9.68
N GLU A 147 -19.15 -5.61 9.81
CA GLU A 147 -19.08 -6.31 11.09
C GLU A 147 -17.66 -6.74 11.46
N GLN A 148 -17.43 -6.96 12.75
CA GLN A 148 -16.17 -7.47 13.29
C GLN A 148 -16.37 -8.83 13.94
N LEU A 149 -15.62 -9.81 13.46
CA LEU A 149 -15.59 -11.15 14.04
C LEU A 149 -14.33 -11.28 14.90
N VAL A 150 -14.49 -11.62 16.18
CA VAL A 150 -13.39 -11.66 17.15
C VAL A 150 -13.17 -13.07 17.67
N PHE A 151 -11.95 -13.58 17.52
CA PHE A 151 -11.51 -14.85 18.10
C PHE A 151 -10.45 -14.61 19.17
N GLU A 152 -10.63 -15.20 20.35
CA GLU A 152 -9.68 -15.05 21.46
C GLU A 152 -9.28 -16.40 22.08
N GLY A 153 -8.07 -16.45 22.64
CA GLY A 153 -7.62 -17.58 23.45
C GLY A 153 -7.55 -18.89 22.65
N ARG A 154 -8.37 -19.88 23.04
CA ARG A 154 -8.38 -21.22 22.40
C ARG A 154 -8.95 -21.20 20.97
N GLN A 155 -9.86 -20.27 20.69
CA GLN A 155 -10.46 -20.08 19.37
C GLN A 155 -9.59 -19.24 18.45
N PHE A 156 -8.44 -18.73 18.94
CA PHE A 156 -7.56 -17.88 18.14
C PHE A 156 -7.21 -18.54 16.79
N SER A 157 -7.02 -19.85 16.72
CA SER A 157 -6.68 -20.55 15.47
C SER A 157 -7.83 -20.61 14.45
N ASP A 158 -9.07 -20.36 14.85
CA ASP A 158 -10.25 -20.50 13.99
C ASP A 158 -10.31 -19.40 12.92
N HIS A 159 -9.60 -18.28 13.11
CA HIS A 159 -9.45 -17.25 12.09
C HIS A 159 -8.86 -17.79 10.77
N LYS A 160 -8.06 -18.88 10.84
CA LYS A 160 -7.46 -19.51 9.66
C LYS A 160 -8.49 -20.11 8.71
N LEU A 161 -9.68 -20.46 9.20
CA LEU A 161 -10.80 -20.92 8.38
C LEU A 161 -11.29 -19.80 7.44
N PHE A 162 -11.13 -18.54 7.85
CA PHE A 162 -11.59 -17.38 7.09
C PHE A 162 -10.47 -16.73 6.27
N THR A 163 -9.22 -16.78 6.73
CA THR A 163 -8.08 -16.19 6.01
C THR A 163 -7.35 -17.18 5.10
N GLY A 164 -7.42 -18.48 5.39
CA GLY A 164 -6.73 -19.54 4.64
C GLY A 164 -7.56 -20.19 3.54
N ASP A 165 -8.89 -20.09 3.61
CA ASP A 165 -9.80 -20.61 2.59
C ASP A 165 -10.28 -19.49 1.65
N ALA A 166 -10.20 -19.72 0.34
CA ALA A 166 -10.51 -18.72 -0.66
C ALA A 166 -11.99 -18.33 -0.71
N ALA A 167 -12.90 -19.24 -0.35
CA ALA A 167 -14.32 -18.99 -0.36
C ALA A 167 -14.73 -18.11 0.83
N ASN A 168 -14.25 -18.44 2.04
CA ASN A 168 -14.53 -17.62 3.22
C ASN A 168 -13.80 -16.26 3.15
N ALA A 169 -12.57 -16.23 2.65
CA ALA A 169 -11.79 -14.99 2.51
C ALA A 169 -12.45 -13.96 1.58
N PHE A 170 -13.30 -14.39 0.64
CA PHE A 170 -14.06 -13.47 -0.20
C PHE A 170 -14.94 -12.52 0.63
N TYR A 171 -15.43 -12.96 1.79
CA TYR A 171 -16.29 -12.19 2.69
C TYR A 171 -15.50 -11.33 3.68
N VAL A 172 -14.18 -11.53 3.79
CA VAL A 172 -13.30 -10.79 4.68
C VAL A 172 -12.71 -9.59 3.94
N ALA A 173 -12.79 -8.41 4.54
CA ALA A 173 -12.17 -7.19 4.03
C ALA A 173 -10.71 -7.07 4.49
N ASP A 174 -10.45 -7.31 5.77
CA ASP A 174 -9.15 -7.16 6.42
C ASP A 174 -9.07 -8.08 7.66
N ALA A 175 -7.86 -8.48 8.04
CA ALA A 175 -7.64 -9.32 9.21
C ALA A 175 -6.56 -8.70 10.11
N CYS A 176 -6.84 -8.57 11.40
CA CYS A 176 -5.92 -8.04 12.39
C CYS A 176 -5.64 -9.07 13.49
N LEU A 177 -4.40 -9.57 13.55
CA LEU A 177 -3.94 -10.58 14.47
C LEU A 177 -3.08 -9.94 15.55
N GLU A 178 -3.56 -10.00 16.78
CA GLU A 178 -2.84 -9.62 17.98
C GLU A 178 -2.18 -10.83 18.60
N LEU A 179 -0.85 -10.76 18.75
CA LEU A 179 -0.05 -11.84 19.31
C LEU A 179 0.49 -11.46 20.68
N PHE A 180 0.34 -12.37 21.64
CA PHE A 180 1.02 -12.29 22.93
C PHE A 180 2.45 -12.83 22.83
N GLY A 181 3.43 -12.10 23.38
CA GLY A 181 4.82 -12.56 23.48
C GLY A 181 5.86 -11.46 23.37
N LYS A 182 7.14 -11.84 23.40
CA LYS A 182 8.28 -10.93 23.24
C LYS A 182 8.79 -10.82 21.80
N THR A 183 8.36 -11.70 20.89
CA THR A 183 8.91 -11.81 19.53
C THR A 183 8.66 -10.60 18.65
N LEU A 184 7.55 -9.88 18.87
CA LEU A 184 7.24 -8.65 18.13
C LEU A 184 7.33 -7.44 19.06
N ASP A 185 7.97 -6.37 18.60
CA ASP A 185 7.96 -5.06 19.27
C ASP A 185 6.52 -4.53 19.31
N SER A 186 6.12 -3.93 20.42
CA SER A 186 4.79 -3.31 20.59
C SER A 186 4.49 -2.22 19.56
N ARG A 187 5.53 -1.64 18.98
CA ARG A 187 5.48 -0.56 18.00
C ARG A 187 5.49 -1.05 16.56
N VAL A 188 5.55 -2.36 16.30
CA VAL A 188 5.60 -2.89 14.93
C VAL A 188 4.26 -3.50 14.55
N GLU A 189 3.78 -3.13 13.36
CA GLU A 189 2.69 -3.80 12.65
C GLU A 189 3.25 -4.40 11.36
N LEU A 190 3.23 -5.73 11.25
CA LEU A 190 3.60 -6.45 10.03
C LEU A 190 2.34 -6.70 9.21
N ALA A 191 2.38 -6.57 7.89
CA ALA A 191 1.29 -7.03 7.04
C ALA A 191 1.76 -8.06 6.02
N ASP A 192 1.00 -9.16 5.91
CA ASP A 192 1.08 -10.07 4.78
C ASP A 192 0.28 -9.49 3.61
N CYS A 193 0.99 -8.98 2.61
CA CYS A 193 0.38 -8.50 1.37
C CYS A 193 0.39 -9.63 0.34
N GLN A 194 -0.76 -10.28 0.17
CA GLN A 194 -0.98 -11.24 -0.92
C GLN A 194 -1.49 -10.50 -2.16
N GLY A 195 -1.04 -10.92 -3.36
CA GLY A 195 -1.54 -10.37 -4.63
C GLY A 195 -0.62 -9.41 -5.39
N ALA A 196 0.68 -9.36 -5.08
CA ALA A 196 1.65 -8.57 -5.84
C ALA A 196 1.77 -8.99 -7.33
N ASP A 197 1.44 -10.24 -7.61
CA ASP A 197 1.38 -10.84 -8.96
C ASP A 197 -0.05 -11.21 -9.37
N SER A 198 -1.04 -10.67 -8.66
CA SER A 198 -2.44 -10.87 -9.04
C SER A 198 -2.71 -10.21 -10.37
N THR A 199 -3.39 -10.94 -11.25
CA THR A 199 -3.93 -10.36 -12.50
C THR A 199 -5.25 -9.63 -12.28
N ASP A 200 -5.78 -9.65 -11.05
CA ASP A 200 -6.95 -8.89 -10.63
C ASP A 200 -6.55 -7.47 -10.19
N PRO A 201 -6.94 -6.43 -10.94
CA PRO A 201 -6.61 -5.04 -10.60
C PRO A 201 -7.13 -4.62 -9.23
N GLY A 202 -8.27 -5.17 -8.78
CA GLY A 202 -8.84 -4.83 -7.47
C GLY A 202 -7.97 -5.29 -6.31
N GLN A 203 -7.34 -6.46 -6.43
CA GLN A 203 -6.41 -7.00 -5.44
C GLN A 203 -5.09 -6.23 -5.45
N LEU A 204 -4.58 -5.94 -6.64
CA LEU A 204 -3.36 -5.15 -6.80
C LEU A 204 -3.51 -3.76 -6.17
N ASN A 205 -4.65 -3.09 -6.40
CA ASN A 205 -4.93 -1.78 -5.82
C ASN A 205 -4.90 -1.80 -4.28
N ARG A 206 -5.50 -2.82 -3.64
CA ARG A 206 -5.46 -2.96 -2.16
C ARG A 206 -4.04 -3.07 -1.63
N VAL A 207 -3.19 -3.84 -2.30
CA VAL A 207 -1.77 -3.97 -1.92
C VAL A 207 -1.07 -2.62 -2.08
N VAL A 208 -1.28 -1.93 -3.20
CA VAL A 208 -0.72 -0.60 -3.47
C VAL A 208 -1.15 0.44 -2.44
N THR A 209 -2.45 0.53 -2.12
CA THR A 209 -2.98 1.42 -1.08
C THR A 209 -2.35 1.15 0.29
N TYR A 210 -2.14 -0.14 0.63
CA TYR A 210 -1.46 -0.49 1.87
C TYR A 210 0.02 -0.08 1.85
N LEU A 211 0.73 -0.28 0.73
CA LEU A 211 2.14 0.09 0.59
C LEU A 211 2.37 1.59 0.75
N GLN A 212 1.45 2.43 0.28
CA GLN A 212 1.52 3.89 0.48
C GLN A 212 1.47 4.29 1.95
N GLN A 213 0.85 3.47 2.81
CA GLN A 213 0.81 3.70 4.25
C GLN A 213 1.98 3.06 5.00
N ALA A 214 2.74 2.18 4.34
CA ALA A 214 3.84 1.45 4.96
C ALA A 214 5.08 2.35 5.14
N ASN A 215 5.78 2.15 6.25
CA ASN A 215 7.04 2.85 6.52
C ASN A 215 8.26 2.10 5.97
N LEU A 216 8.12 0.79 5.77
CA LEU A 216 9.15 -0.11 5.28
C LEU A 216 8.49 -1.23 4.47
N ILE A 217 9.12 -1.62 3.37
CA ILE A 217 8.70 -2.73 2.52
C ILE A 217 9.75 -3.83 2.63
N VAL A 218 9.33 -5.06 2.93
CA VAL A 218 10.17 -6.25 2.87
C VAL A 218 9.73 -7.06 1.67
N TYR A 219 10.57 -7.13 0.64
CA TYR A 219 10.27 -7.82 -0.61
C TYR A 219 10.84 -9.24 -0.58
N CYS A 220 9.97 -10.24 -0.55
CA CYS A 220 10.33 -11.64 -0.49
C CYS A 220 10.42 -12.25 -1.90
N ILE A 221 11.61 -12.68 -2.29
CA ILE A 221 11.95 -13.41 -3.52
C ILE A 221 12.13 -14.88 -3.16
N SER A 222 11.80 -15.81 -4.07
CA SER A 222 12.12 -17.24 -3.87
C SER A 222 13.42 -17.60 -4.58
N SER A 223 14.31 -18.28 -3.87
CA SER A 223 15.55 -18.78 -4.46
C SER A 223 15.34 -19.78 -5.60
N ARG A 224 14.21 -20.47 -5.62
CA ARG A 224 13.87 -21.46 -6.65
C ARG A 224 13.48 -20.82 -7.97
N THR A 225 12.80 -19.67 -7.92
CA THR A 225 12.23 -19.05 -9.12
C THR A 225 12.91 -17.76 -9.52
N GLY A 226 13.75 -17.19 -8.65
CA GLY A 226 14.36 -15.87 -8.84
C GLY A 226 13.30 -14.77 -8.99
N LEU A 227 13.69 -13.66 -9.62
CA LEU A 227 12.78 -12.58 -9.97
C LEU A 227 12.02 -12.93 -11.25
N ARG A 228 10.69 -12.94 -11.15
CA ARG A 228 9.82 -13.15 -12.31
C ARG A 228 9.54 -11.84 -13.02
N ARG A 229 9.02 -11.94 -14.24
CA ARG A 229 8.47 -10.77 -14.97
C ARG A 229 7.41 -10.02 -14.15
N SER A 230 6.60 -10.74 -13.36
CA SER A 230 5.62 -10.13 -12.46
C SER A 230 6.28 -9.36 -11.32
N ASP A 231 7.39 -9.85 -10.75
CA ASP A 231 8.16 -9.12 -9.73
C ASP A 231 8.72 -7.83 -10.32
N MET A 232 9.34 -7.89 -11.50
CA MET A 232 9.91 -6.71 -12.15
C MET A 232 8.85 -5.65 -12.50
N ARG A 233 7.66 -6.08 -12.96
CA ARG A 233 6.53 -5.15 -13.18
C ARG A 233 6.10 -4.49 -11.88
N PHE A 234 5.96 -5.28 -10.82
CA PHE A 234 5.48 -4.76 -9.53
C PHE A 234 6.52 -3.85 -8.85
N LEU A 235 7.81 -4.16 -8.95
CA LEU A 235 8.89 -3.27 -8.50
C LEU A 235 8.91 -1.93 -9.26
N LYS A 236 8.57 -1.92 -10.56
CA LYS A 236 8.39 -0.67 -11.32
C LYS A 236 7.20 0.15 -10.82
N ILE A 237 6.12 -0.49 -10.38
CA ILE A 237 4.99 0.23 -9.74
C ILE A 237 5.48 0.87 -8.43
N ILE A 238 6.24 0.14 -7.61
CA ILE A 238 6.84 0.65 -6.37
C ILE A 238 7.79 1.82 -6.66
N GLN A 239 8.59 1.72 -7.74
CA GLN A 239 9.45 2.79 -8.25
C GLN A 239 8.66 4.05 -8.62
N GLY A 240 7.58 3.90 -9.40
CA GLY A 240 6.72 5.01 -9.79
C GLY A 240 6.05 5.71 -8.60
N MET A 241 5.92 5.03 -7.45
CA MET A 241 5.42 5.62 -6.21
C MET A 241 6.50 6.27 -5.33
N GLY A 242 7.78 6.19 -5.71
CA GLY A 242 8.89 6.72 -4.91
C GLY A 242 9.16 5.95 -3.61
N LEU A 243 8.70 4.70 -3.49
CA LEU A 243 8.84 3.90 -2.27
C LEU A 243 10.10 3.01 -2.24
N LEU A 244 10.92 3.07 -3.29
CA LEU A 244 12.11 2.22 -3.45
C LEU A 244 13.16 2.43 -2.36
N GLU A 245 13.34 3.64 -1.83
CA GLU A 245 14.34 3.92 -0.79
C GLU A 245 14.03 3.23 0.56
N ASN A 246 12.83 2.65 0.68
CA ASN A 246 12.30 2.04 1.89
C ASN A 246 12.11 0.52 1.74
N ILE A 247 12.79 -0.10 0.78
CA ILE A 247 12.68 -1.54 0.50
C ILE A 247 13.89 -2.32 1.05
N LEU A 248 13.63 -3.50 1.61
CA LEU A 248 14.62 -4.52 1.94
C LEU A 248 14.27 -5.78 1.18
N PHE A 249 15.22 -6.41 0.51
CA PHE A 249 14.97 -7.66 -0.21
C PHE A 249 15.37 -8.86 0.65
N VAL A 250 14.52 -9.87 0.65
CA VAL A 250 14.77 -11.15 1.31
C VAL A 250 14.66 -12.25 0.26
N ASN A 251 15.77 -12.92 -0.03
CA ASN A 251 15.79 -14.14 -0.83
C ASN A 251 15.51 -15.32 0.10
N ASN A 252 14.28 -15.85 0.03
CA ASN A 252 13.86 -16.99 0.82
C ASN A 252 14.42 -18.28 0.20
N CYS A 253 15.47 -18.81 0.84
CA CYS A 253 16.21 -19.98 0.38
C CYS A 253 15.44 -21.27 0.66
N ASP A 254 15.13 -22.01 -0.41
CA ASP A 254 14.70 -23.41 -0.29
C ASP A 254 15.93 -24.31 -0.25
N LEU A 255 16.33 -24.72 0.95
CA LEU A 255 17.52 -25.57 1.17
C LEU A 255 17.38 -26.97 0.55
N SER A 256 16.17 -27.35 0.11
CA SER A 256 15.96 -28.62 -0.59
C SER A 256 16.22 -28.54 -2.10
N GLU A 257 16.36 -27.34 -2.66
CA GLU A 257 16.53 -27.12 -4.11
C GLU A 257 17.96 -26.74 -4.48
N HIS A 258 18.81 -26.42 -3.50
CA HIS A 258 20.22 -26.08 -3.69
C HIS A 258 21.07 -27.20 -3.09
N GLU A 259 21.91 -27.82 -3.91
CA GLU A 259 22.78 -28.91 -3.47
C GLU A 259 23.98 -28.38 -2.67
N THR A 260 24.47 -27.18 -3.00
CA THR A 260 25.62 -26.56 -2.34
C THR A 260 25.40 -25.09 -2.01
N LEU A 261 26.26 -24.54 -1.13
CA LEU A 261 26.29 -23.10 -0.85
C LEU A 261 26.67 -22.28 -2.10
N ASP A 262 27.54 -22.80 -2.96
CA ASP A 262 27.98 -22.10 -4.17
C ASP A 262 26.83 -21.90 -5.16
N ASP A 263 25.93 -22.88 -5.29
CA ASP A 263 24.71 -22.76 -6.11
C ASP A 263 23.79 -21.65 -5.60
N LEU A 264 23.65 -21.56 -4.28
CA LEU A 264 22.85 -20.53 -3.63
C LEU A 264 23.46 -19.13 -3.83
N LEU A 265 24.79 -19.01 -3.69
CA LEU A 265 25.53 -17.76 -3.90
C LEU A 265 25.46 -17.32 -5.37
N ALA A 266 25.54 -18.24 -6.32
CA ALA A 266 25.36 -17.95 -7.74
C ALA A 266 23.93 -17.43 -8.04
N SER A 267 22.91 -18.06 -7.44
CA SER A 267 21.52 -17.60 -7.53
C SER A 267 21.35 -16.19 -6.94
N GLU A 268 21.96 -15.91 -5.79
CA GLU A 268 21.96 -14.60 -5.16
C GLU A 268 22.62 -13.53 -6.02
N GLN A 269 23.79 -13.82 -6.61
CA GLN A 269 24.49 -12.89 -7.50
C GLN A 269 23.65 -12.55 -8.74
N ASN A 270 23.01 -13.53 -9.35
CA ASN A 270 22.11 -13.29 -10.49
C ASN A 270 20.94 -12.37 -10.10
N GLN A 271 20.33 -12.60 -8.93
CA GLN A 271 19.25 -11.74 -8.43
C GLN A 271 19.74 -10.31 -8.13
N LEU A 272 20.94 -10.15 -7.57
CA LEU A 272 21.55 -8.83 -7.34
C LEU A 272 21.79 -8.07 -8.64
N GLN A 273 22.30 -8.75 -9.67
CA GLN A 273 22.48 -8.15 -11.00
C GLN A 273 21.13 -7.71 -11.59
N GLU A 274 20.09 -8.52 -11.47
CA GLU A 274 18.75 -8.15 -11.94
C GLU A 274 18.14 -6.97 -11.16
N LEU A 275 18.33 -6.91 -9.84
CA LEU A 275 17.89 -5.78 -9.02
C LEU A 275 18.67 -4.49 -9.31
N SER A 276 19.93 -4.62 -9.74
CA SER A 276 20.80 -3.48 -10.06
C SER A 276 20.28 -2.64 -11.24
N PHE A 277 19.45 -3.22 -12.10
CA PHE A 277 18.77 -2.47 -13.18
C PHE A 277 17.70 -1.49 -12.65
N LEU A 278 17.26 -1.66 -11.40
CA LEU A 278 16.23 -0.82 -10.77
C LEU A 278 16.79 0.05 -9.63
N LEU A 279 17.85 -0.41 -8.97
CA LEU A 279 18.41 0.20 -7.76
C LEU A 279 19.94 0.24 -7.84
N ASP A 280 20.55 1.38 -7.54
CA ASP A 280 22.01 1.51 -7.55
C ASP A 280 22.70 0.64 -6.47
N SER A 281 22.01 0.36 -5.36
CA SER A 281 22.53 -0.47 -4.25
C SER A 281 21.41 -1.29 -3.57
N PRO A 282 21.00 -2.44 -4.13
CA PRO A 282 19.97 -3.28 -3.52
C PRO A 282 20.47 -4.00 -2.26
N GLU A 283 19.79 -3.80 -1.13
CA GLU A 283 20.03 -4.56 0.11
C GLU A 283 19.30 -5.92 0.04
N LEU A 284 20.02 -6.99 -0.33
CA LEU A 284 19.51 -8.37 -0.39
C LEU A 284 20.03 -9.20 0.79
N TYR A 285 19.12 -9.93 1.43
CA TYR A 285 19.44 -10.87 2.51
C TYR A 285 18.93 -12.26 2.15
N SER A 286 19.84 -13.22 2.08
CA SER A 286 19.53 -14.60 1.69
C SER A 286 19.51 -15.52 2.90
N PHE A 287 18.34 -16.08 3.22
CA PHE A 287 18.20 -17.09 4.28
C PHE A 287 16.92 -17.91 4.12
N SER A 288 16.91 -19.12 4.71
CA SER A 288 15.70 -19.94 4.73
C SER A 288 14.75 -19.52 5.86
N ALA A 289 13.64 -18.87 5.49
CA ALA A 289 12.60 -18.53 6.45
C ALA A 289 11.95 -19.78 7.08
N LEU A 290 11.87 -20.87 6.32
CA LEU A 290 11.26 -22.12 6.78
C LEU A 290 12.11 -22.82 7.83
N MET A 291 13.44 -22.91 7.61
CA MET A 291 14.37 -23.43 8.60
C MET A 291 14.31 -22.61 9.89
N ARG A 292 14.36 -21.28 9.78
CA ARG A 292 14.28 -20.36 10.92
C ARG A 292 13.00 -20.56 11.74
N LEU A 293 11.84 -20.72 11.07
CA LEU A 293 10.57 -21.04 11.72
C LEU A 293 10.63 -22.39 12.46
N PHE A 294 11.24 -23.41 11.84
CA PHE A 294 11.37 -24.73 12.45
C PHE A 294 12.24 -24.71 13.69
N CYS A 295 13.37 -24.00 13.68
CA CYS A 295 14.20 -23.78 14.86
C CYS A 295 13.41 -23.11 15.99
N ALA A 296 12.61 -22.08 15.68
CA ALA A 296 11.79 -21.39 16.68
C ALA A 296 10.64 -22.27 17.24
N MET A 297 10.19 -23.27 16.48
CA MET A 297 9.04 -24.12 16.81
C MET A 297 9.41 -25.56 17.20
N GLU A 298 10.69 -25.87 17.41
CA GLU A 298 11.25 -27.24 17.54
C GLU A 298 10.40 -28.21 18.41
N LYS A 299 9.94 -27.72 19.58
CA LYS A 299 9.14 -28.49 20.54
C LYS A 299 7.72 -28.83 20.05
N LYS A 300 7.19 -28.08 19.09
CA LYS A 300 5.84 -28.21 18.51
C LYS A 300 5.84 -28.79 17.09
N LEU A 301 7.02 -29.13 16.54
CA LEU A 301 7.11 -29.71 15.20
C LEU A 301 6.57 -31.14 15.16
N SER A 302 5.95 -31.49 14.04
CA SER A 302 5.61 -32.89 13.74
C SER A 302 6.89 -33.72 13.54
N ARG A 303 6.81 -35.04 13.74
CA ARG A 303 7.93 -35.98 13.54
C ARG A 303 8.58 -35.83 12.16
N ARG A 304 7.77 -35.60 11.11
CA ARG A 304 8.25 -35.39 9.73
C ARG A 304 9.06 -34.09 9.60
N ASN A 305 8.57 -32.99 10.17
CA ASN A 305 9.24 -31.70 10.08
C ASN A 305 10.53 -31.66 10.91
N ARG A 306 10.58 -32.39 12.04
CA ARG A 306 11.81 -32.53 12.83
C ARG A 306 12.90 -33.22 12.03
N LYS A 307 12.62 -34.37 11.41
CA LYS A 307 13.58 -35.06 10.52
C LYS A 307 14.09 -34.17 9.39
N ARG A 308 13.23 -33.31 8.82
CA ARG A 308 13.63 -32.38 7.76
C ARG A 308 14.57 -31.29 8.29
N LEU A 309 14.33 -30.80 9.51
CA LEU A 309 15.22 -29.86 10.17
C LEU A 309 16.58 -30.52 10.45
N ASP A 310 16.58 -31.74 10.98
CA ASP A 310 17.81 -32.49 11.27
C ASP A 310 18.66 -32.65 10.00
N LEU A 311 18.04 -33.04 8.87
CA LEU A 311 18.71 -33.17 7.58
C LEU A 311 19.36 -31.86 7.11
N TRP A 312 18.67 -30.72 7.24
CA TRP A 312 19.24 -29.43 6.87
C TRP A 312 20.41 -29.02 7.76
N GLN A 313 20.36 -29.39 9.05
CA GLN A 313 21.42 -29.09 10.02
C GLN A 313 22.67 -29.96 9.82
N GLU A 314 22.60 -31.05 9.04
CA GLU A 314 23.78 -31.83 8.66
C GLU A 314 24.77 -30.99 7.83
N ASP A 315 24.27 -30.06 6.99
CA ASP A 315 25.11 -29.06 6.33
C ASP A 315 25.33 -27.85 7.24
N SER A 316 26.39 -27.95 8.05
CA SER A 316 26.77 -26.87 8.98
C SER A 316 27.18 -25.58 8.27
N VAL A 317 27.72 -25.66 7.05
CA VAL A 317 28.24 -24.50 6.31
C VAL A 317 27.07 -23.66 5.80
N MET A 318 26.14 -24.29 5.09
CA MET A 318 24.96 -23.62 4.55
C MET A 318 24.04 -23.09 5.67
N THR A 319 23.88 -23.88 6.74
CA THR A 319 23.07 -23.48 7.92
C THR A 319 23.67 -22.27 8.63
N SER A 320 25.00 -22.25 8.84
CA SER A 320 25.68 -21.11 9.48
C SER A 320 25.55 -19.85 8.63
N TRP A 321 25.76 -19.96 7.32
CA TRP A 321 25.63 -18.82 6.40
C TRP A 321 24.21 -18.24 6.36
N CYS A 322 23.18 -19.09 6.31
CA CYS A 322 21.78 -18.66 6.39
C CYS A 322 21.47 -17.98 7.74
N SER A 323 22.04 -18.47 8.83
CA SER A 323 21.82 -17.91 10.17
C SER A 323 22.48 -16.53 10.31
N GLU A 324 23.71 -16.37 9.82
CA GLU A 324 24.41 -15.08 9.83
C GLU A 324 23.67 -14.03 8.98
N ASN A 325 23.21 -14.38 7.79
CA ASN A 325 22.41 -13.47 6.96
C ASN A 325 21.07 -13.09 7.60
N ALA A 326 20.43 -14.02 8.29
CA ALA A 326 19.20 -13.73 9.05
C ALA A 326 19.47 -12.76 10.22
N GLU A 327 20.59 -12.91 10.92
CA GLU A 327 21.01 -11.98 11.99
C GLU A 327 21.35 -10.59 11.43
N ARG A 328 22.04 -10.51 10.29
CA ARG A 328 22.32 -9.24 9.58
C ARG A 328 21.02 -8.54 9.20
N PHE A 329 20.03 -9.27 8.69
CA PHE A 329 18.70 -8.75 8.38
C PHE A 329 18.02 -8.19 9.64
N ASP A 330 18.01 -8.95 10.75
CA ASP A 330 17.39 -8.52 12.01
C ASP A 330 18.06 -7.27 12.59
N ALA A 331 19.40 -7.20 12.51
CA ALA A 331 20.19 -6.05 12.97
C ALA A 331 19.89 -4.81 12.12
N ARG A 332 19.84 -4.95 10.79
CA ARG A 332 19.47 -3.87 9.87
C ARG A 332 18.05 -3.38 10.15
N LEU A 333 17.10 -4.31 10.25
CA LEU A 333 15.70 -4.00 10.52
C LEU A 333 15.55 -3.25 11.85
N SER A 334 16.17 -3.75 12.92
CA SER A 334 16.14 -3.11 14.24
C SER A 334 16.80 -1.72 14.23
N GLY A 335 17.89 -1.55 13.47
CA GLY A 335 18.55 -0.28 13.26
C GLY A 335 17.66 0.74 12.53
N LEU A 336 16.97 0.33 11.47
CA LEU A 336 16.02 1.18 10.74
C LEU A 336 14.82 1.58 11.61
N LEU A 337 14.27 0.63 12.37
CA LEU A 337 13.18 0.87 13.32
C LEU A 337 13.60 1.87 14.40
N SER A 338 14.82 1.75 14.91
CA SER A 338 15.36 2.66 15.94
C SER A 338 15.64 4.06 15.37
N ARG A 339 16.27 4.18 14.20
CA ARG A 339 16.63 5.49 13.60
C ARG A 339 15.41 6.28 13.11
N ARG A 340 14.44 5.61 12.46
CA ARG A 340 13.25 6.28 11.91
C ARG A 340 12.24 6.69 12.99
N HIS A 341 12.16 5.95 14.10
CA HIS A 341 11.29 6.30 15.23
C HIS A 341 11.68 7.65 15.87
N HIS A 342 12.98 7.85 16.15
CA HIS A 342 13.46 9.10 16.76
C HIS A 342 13.33 10.30 15.81
N ARG A 343 13.62 10.12 14.52
CA ARG A 343 13.58 11.22 13.53
C ARG A 343 12.17 11.75 13.25
N LEU A 344 11.13 10.93 13.36
CA LEU A 344 9.74 11.32 13.04
C LEU A 344 8.90 11.71 14.27
N LEU A 345 9.13 11.09 15.44
CA LEU A 345 8.27 11.31 16.61
C LEU A 345 8.88 12.21 17.67
N VAL A 346 10.21 12.36 17.69
CA VAL A 346 10.91 12.95 18.84
C VAL A 346 11.57 14.28 18.50
N SER A 347 12.18 14.42 17.32
CA SER A 347 12.87 15.64 16.87
C SER A 347 12.03 16.91 17.02
N ASN A 348 10.82 16.94 16.45
CA ASN A 348 9.93 18.09 16.48
C ASN A 348 9.46 18.47 17.91
N HIS A 349 9.32 17.50 18.80
CA HIS A 349 8.89 17.73 20.18
C HIS A 349 10.05 18.12 21.09
N LEU A 350 11.23 17.54 20.89
CA LEU A 350 12.45 17.92 21.60
C LEU A 350 12.90 19.34 21.25
N GLU A 351 12.80 19.75 19.98
CA GLU A 351 13.09 21.14 19.60
C GLU A 351 12.13 22.11 20.29
N ARG A 352 10.83 21.78 20.36
CA ARG A 352 9.85 22.58 21.11
C ARG A 352 10.19 22.67 22.59
N LEU A 353 10.53 21.55 23.23
CA LEU A 353 10.93 21.53 24.64
C LEU A 353 12.22 22.32 24.88
N PHE A 354 13.18 22.24 23.96
CA PHE A 354 14.41 23.00 24.00
C PHE A 354 14.12 24.50 23.93
N HIS A 355 13.32 24.95 22.97
CA HIS A 355 12.89 26.35 22.87
C HIS A 355 12.13 26.84 24.12
N MET A 356 11.30 25.99 24.73
CA MET A 356 10.62 26.32 25.99
C MET A 356 11.60 26.45 27.16
N CYS A 357 12.61 25.57 27.25
CA CYS A 357 13.66 25.64 28.26
C CYS A 357 14.50 26.91 28.11
N THR A 358 14.91 27.27 26.89
CA THR A 358 15.64 28.52 26.62
C THR A 358 14.81 29.76 26.96
N ALA A 359 13.51 29.73 26.64
CA ALA A 359 12.60 30.83 27.01
C ALA A 359 12.40 30.95 28.53
N LEU A 360 12.34 29.83 29.25
CA LEU A 360 12.28 29.78 30.71
C LEU A 360 13.58 30.27 31.34
N GLU A 361 14.73 29.87 30.82
CA GLU A 361 16.04 30.33 31.28
C GLU A 361 16.20 31.84 31.08
N ASN A 362 15.81 32.35 29.90
CA ASN A 362 15.82 33.79 29.62
C ASN A 362 14.87 34.56 30.55
N LYS A 363 13.68 34.02 30.84
CA LYS A 363 12.77 34.60 31.84
C LYS A 363 13.40 34.58 33.23
N ALA A 364 13.97 33.46 33.65
CA ALA A 364 14.60 33.33 34.96
C ALA A 364 15.76 34.31 35.12
N ARG A 365 16.60 34.49 34.09
CA ARG A 365 17.65 35.52 34.07
C ARG A 365 17.07 36.94 34.14
N LEU A 366 16.07 37.27 33.31
CA LEU A 366 15.40 38.58 33.38
C LEU A 366 14.79 38.87 34.76
N PHE A 367 14.25 37.84 35.44
CA PHE A 367 13.73 37.97 36.80
C PHE A 367 14.86 38.14 37.84
N LEU A 368 15.95 37.37 37.73
CA LEU A 368 17.13 37.49 38.60
C LEU A 368 17.83 38.83 38.43
N ASP A 369 18.01 39.30 37.19
CA ASP A 369 18.58 40.60 36.87
C ASP A 369 17.69 41.73 37.40
N GLY A 370 16.36 41.60 37.30
CA GLY A 370 15.41 42.55 37.87
C GLY A 370 15.39 42.59 39.41
N LEU A 371 15.71 41.47 40.06
CA LEU A 371 15.86 41.38 41.52
C LEU A 371 17.18 41.99 42.00
N ASN A 372 18.25 41.85 41.21
CA ASN A 372 19.60 42.38 41.49
C ASN A 372 19.81 43.85 41.05
N ALA A 373 18.90 44.39 40.22
CA ALA A 373 18.94 45.75 39.69
C ALA A 373 18.68 46.86 40.74
N THR A 374 19.55 47.88 40.75
CA THR A 374 19.32 49.17 41.44
C THR A 374 18.22 50.00 40.75
N GLY A 375 17.74 51.07 41.41
CA GLY A 375 16.53 51.80 41.01
C GLY A 375 16.47 52.29 39.55
N ASP A 376 17.61 52.63 38.96
CA ASP A 376 17.73 53.12 37.57
C ASP A 376 17.72 51.96 36.54
N ASP A 377 18.27 50.80 36.90
CA ASP A 377 18.30 49.58 36.07
C ASP A 377 16.91 48.93 35.94
N ARG A 378 16.05 49.11 36.94
CA ARG A 378 14.66 48.64 36.91
C ARG A 378 13.84 49.37 35.86
N GLU A 379 14.09 50.66 35.64
CA GLU A 379 13.38 51.44 34.61
C GLU A 379 13.84 51.04 33.20
N GLN A 380 15.14 50.81 33.01
CA GLN A 380 15.66 50.30 31.73
C GLN A 380 15.15 48.89 31.41
N THR A 381 15.13 47.99 32.40
CA THR A 381 14.60 46.63 32.24
C THR A 381 13.11 46.65 31.91
N ARG A 382 12.34 47.53 32.56
CA ARG A 382 10.91 47.72 32.26
C ARG A 382 10.67 48.27 30.85
N LYS A 383 11.50 49.21 30.38
CA LYS A 383 11.47 49.73 29.00
C LYS A 383 11.83 48.66 27.97
N LYS A 384 12.83 47.80 28.25
CA LYS A 384 13.17 46.64 27.39
C LYS A 384 12.03 45.63 27.31
N ILE A 385 11.40 45.28 28.43
CA ILE A 385 10.25 44.36 28.48
C ILE A 385 9.05 44.94 27.74
N ALA A 386 8.77 46.24 27.86
CA ALA A 386 7.70 46.91 27.12
C ALA A 386 7.94 46.85 25.60
N ARG A 387 9.16 47.15 25.15
CA ARG A 387 9.53 47.04 23.72
C ARG A 387 9.39 45.62 23.18
N ILE A 388 9.84 44.61 23.92
CA ILE A 388 9.66 43.21 23.53
C ILE A 388 8.17 42.85 23.43
N LYS A 389 7.36 43.28 24.40
CA LYS A 389 5.91 43.02 24.41
C LYS A 389 5.19 43.68 23.23
N ASP A 390 5.56 44.90 22.89
CA ASP A 390 4.97 45.62 21.76
C ASP A 390 5.40 45.01 20.42
N ASN A 391 6.66 44.60 20.29
CA ASN A 391 7.15 43.91 19.10
C ASN A 391 6.50 42.53 18.91
N VAL A 392 6.28 41.77 19.99
CA VAL A 392 5.55 40.49 19.94
C VAL A 392 4.11 40.69 19.48
N LYS A 393 3.42 41.73 19.96
CA LYS A 393 2.07 42.07 19.49
C LYS A 393 2.04 42.48 18.02
N GLN A 394 3.03 43.22 17.55
CA GLN A 394 3.16 43.58 16.13
C GLN A 394 3.39 42.34 15.27
N LEU A 395 4.29 41.44 15.67
CA LEU A 395 4.50 40.15 15.00
C LEU A 395 3.24 39.29 14.98
N GLU A 396 2.52 39.19 16.10
CA GLU A 396 1.25 38.47 16.17
C GLU A 396 0.23 39.03 15.17
N THR A 397 0.18 40.35 15.04
CA THR A 397 -0.70 41.03 14.08
C THR A 397 -0.29 40.79 12.63
N ILE A 398 1.01 40.85 12.33
CA ILE A 398 1.56 40.58 11.00
C ILE A 398 1.27 39.13 10.60
N VAL A 399 1.57 38.15 11.47
CA VAL A 399 1.32 36.73 11.22
C VAL A 399 -0.18 36.47 11.03
N LYS A 400 -1.04 37.04 11.89
CA LYS A 400 -2.49 36.88 11.81
C LYS A 400 -3.09 37.39 10.49
N ASN A 401 -2.49 38.42 9.89
CA ASN A 401 -2.96 39.01 8.64
C ASN A 401 -2.28 38.42 7.39
N ALA A 402 -1.01 38.05 7.48
CA ALA A 402 -0.22 37.54 6.36
C ALA A 402 -0.50 36.06 6.07
N VAL A 403 -0.70 35.22 7.09
CA VAL A 403 -0.94 33.78 6.91
C VAL A 403 -2.21 33.50 6.09
N PRO A 404 -3.38 34.12 6.36
CA PRO A 404 -4.57 33.90 5.54
C PRO A 404 -4.39 34.33 4.08
N GLY A 405 -3.70 35.45 3.85
CA GLY A 405 -3.41 35.94 2.50
C GLY A 405 -2.47 35.01 1.73
N ALA A 406 -1.43 34.52 2.41
CA ALA A 406 -0.49 33.54 1.87
C ALA A 406 -1.16 32.21 1.53
N VAL A 407 -2.03 31.70 2.41
CA VAL A 407 -2.85 30.51 2.15
C VAL A 407 -3.75 30.73 0.93
N ALA A 408 -4.50 31.83 0.87
CA ALA A 408 -5.40 32.12 -0.24
C ALA A 408 -4.67 32.34 -1.58
N GLY A 409 -3.45 32.85 -1.55
CA GLY A 409 -2.58 32.97 -2.72
C GLY A 409 -2.10 31.61 -3.20
N LEU A 410 -1.57 30.79 -2.28
CA LEU A 410 -1.10 29.45 -2.58
C LEU A 410 -2.23 28.56 -3.10
N THR A 411 -3.44 28.62 -2.52
CA THR A 411 -4.59 27.85 -3.02
C THR A 411 -4.91 28.20 -4.48
N ARG A 412 -4.92 29.48 -4.85
CA ARG A 412 -5.17 29.92 -6.23
C ARG A 412 -4.07 29.48 -7.20
N GLU A 413 -2.80 29.54 -6.77
CA GLU A 413 -1.67 29.04 -7.56
C GLU A 413 -1.80 27.53 -7.79
N LEU A 414 -2.09 26.76 -6.72
CA LEU A 414 -2.30 25.32 -6.79
C LEU A 414 -3.48 24.94 -7.69
N GLU A 415 -4.61 25.66 -7.60
CA GLU A 415 -5.77 25.46 -8.49
C GLU A 415 -5.39 25.68 -9.96
N ALA A 416 -4.70 26.78 -10.27
CA ALA A 416 -4.26 27.07 -11.64
C ALA A 416 -3.23 26.06 -12.17
N ASP A 417 -2.34 25.58 -11.32
CA ASP A 417 -1.36 24.55 -11.67
C ASP A 417 -2.03 23.19 -11.88
N LEU A 418 -3.00 22.83 -11.05
CA LEU A 418 -3.80 21.62 -11.22
C LEU A 418 -4.62 21.69 -12.51
N ASP A 419 -5.29 22.81 -12.79
CA ASP A 419 -6.05 23.00 -14.02
C ASP A 419 -5.14 22.90 -15.26
N ASN A 420 -3.95 23.49 -15.23
CA ASN A 420 -2.97 23.37 -16.31
C ASN A 420 -2.41 21.94 -16.45
N ALA A 421 -2.11 21.28 -15.34
CA ALA A 421 -1.63 19.91 -15.32
C ALA A 421 -2.71 18.99 -15.89
N PHE A 422 -3.93 19.02 -15.36
CA PHE A 422 -5.05 18.23 -15.85
C PHE A 422 -5.47 18.60 -17.28
N ALA A 423 -5.33 19.85 -17.74
CA ALA A 423 -5.61 20.19 -19.14
C ALA A 423 -4.57 19.59 -20.11
N LYS A 424 -3.27 19.70 -19.79
CA LYS A 424 -2.18 19.11 -20.59
C LYS A 424 -2.15 17.59 -20.48
N ASP A 425 -2.37 17.08 -19.27
CA ASP A 425 -2.40 15.66 -18.95
C ASP A 425 -3.69 15.00 -19.40
N ALA A 426 -4.86 15.66 -19.44
CA ALA A 426 -6.04 15.08 -20.08
C ALA A 426 -5.77 14.81 -21.56
N GLY A 427 -5.05 15.71 -22.25
CA GLY A 427 -4.59 15.47 -23.61
C GLY A 427 -3.60 14.31 -23.72
N ARG A 428 -2.62 14.23 -22.81
CA ARG A 428 -1.61 13.17 -22.77
C ARG A 428 -2.18 11.80 -22.37
N ILE A 429 -2.95 11.73 -21.29
CA ILE A 429 -3.68 10.56 -20.79
C ILE A 429 -4.64 10.08 -21.86
N ARG A 430 -5.42 10.97 -22.50
CA ARG A 430 -6.29 10.57 -23.61
C ARG A 430 -5.49 9.98 -24.76
N LYS A 431 -4.36 10.59 -25.16
CA LYS A 431 -3.47 10.04 -26.19
C LYS A 431 -2.90 8.67 -25.78
N LYS A 432 -2.42 8.53 -24.54
CA LYS A 432 -1.93 7.27 -23.96
C LYS A 432 -3.02 6.19 -23.98
N MET A 433 -4.24 6.51 -23.53
CA MET A 433 -5.38 5.58 -23.54
C MET A 433 -5.78 5.20 -24.97
N VAL A 434 -5.88 6.16 -25.90
CA VAL A 434 -6.21 5.87 -27.31
C VAL A 434 -5.12 5.03 -27.96
N ALA A 435 -3.84 5.32 -27.71
CA ALA A 435 -2.73 4.52 -28.20
C ALA A 435 -2.79 3.09 -27.64
N PHE A 436 -3.04 2.93 -26.34
CA PHE A 436 -3.22 1.63 -25.72
C PHE A 436 -4.39 0.86 -26.34
N VAL A 437 -5.57 1.48 -26.48
CA VAL A 437 -6.75 0.87 -27.12
C VAL A 437 -6.44 0.42 -28.54
N ASN A 438 -5.75 1.24 -29.33
CA ASN A 438 -5.42 0.92 -30.72
C ASN A 438 -4.32 -0.14 -30.87
N GLN A 439 -3.41 -0.23 -29.90
CA GLN A 439 -2.27 -1.15 -29.92
C GLN A 439 -2.54 -2.46 -29.19
N THR A 440 -3.61 -2.55 -28.38
CA THR A 440 -3.95 -3.76 -27.63
C THR A 440 -4.37 -4.86 -28.62
N PRO A 441 -3.56 -5.92 -28.79
CA PRO A 441 -3.92 -7.00 -29.69
C PRO A 441 -5.03 -7.82 -29.04
N LEU A 442 -6.23 -7.75 -29.59
CA LEU A 442 -7.27 -8.74 -29.31
C LEU A 442 -6.93 -9.99 -30.11
N ASP A 443 -6.40 -11.01 -29.44
CA ASP A 443 -6.11 -12.29 -30.07
C ASP A 443 -7.41 -13.00 -30.45
N THR A 444 -7.88 -12.73 -31.66
CA THR A 444 -9.13 -13.30 -32.19
C THR A 444 -9.05 -14.81 -32.41
N SER A 445 -7.85 -15.39 -32.49
CA SER A 445 -7.66 -16.82 -32.74
C SER A 445 -8.20 -17.70 -31.60
N LEU A 446 -8.09 -17.23 -30.35
CA LEU A 446 -8.61 -17.89 -29.15
C LEU A 446 -10.14 -17.99 -29.13
N TYR A 447 -10.83 -17.09 -29.84
CA TYR A 447 -12.29 -16.98 -29.85
C TYR A 447 -12.94 -17.59 -31.10
N GLN A 448 -12.21 -17.63 -32.22
CA GLN A 448 -12.73 -18.13 -33.51
C GLN A 448 -13.23 -19.57 -33.43
N ASN A 449 -12.48 -20.46 -32.76
CA ASN A 449 -12.85 -21.87 -32.63
C ASN A 449 -14.08 -22.08 -31.73
N ARG A 450 -14.38 -21.13 -30.82
CA ARG A 450 -15.48 -21.25 -29.85
C ARG A 450 -16.75 -20.48 -30.25
N LEU A 451 -16.70 -19.76 -31.37
CA LEU A 451 -17.80 -18.92 -31.86
C LEU A 451 -19.03 -19.71 -32.29
N LYS A 452 -18.83 -20.93 -32.79
CA LYS A 452 -19.92 -21.84 -33.18
C LYS A 452 -20.66 -22.45 -31.98
N GLU A 453 -19.99 -22.61 -30.83
CA GLU A 453 -20.54 -23.30 -29.66
C GLU A 453 -21.14 -22.33 -28.62
N LEU A 454 -20.53 -21.17 -28.41
CA LEU A 454 -20.90 -20.24 -27.33
C LEU A 454 -21.83 -19.10 -27.76
N GLY A 455 -21.86 -18.78 -29.05
CA GLY A 455 -22.58 -17.64 -29.59
C GLY A 455 -21.88 -16.30 -29.38
N ILE A 456 -22.23 -15.32 -30.23
CA ILE A 456 -21.54 -14.03 -30.35
C ILE A 456 -21.60 -13.21 -29.05
N LYS A 457 -22.75 -13.16 -28.38
CA LYS A 457 -22.93 -12.35 -27.16
C LYS A 457 -21.96 -12.75 -26.04
N LYS A 458 -21.69 -14.06 -25.86
CA LYS A 458 -20.76 -14.58 -24.84
C LYS A 458 -19.31 -14.23 -25.16
N ILE A 459 -18.92 -14.36 -26.42
CA ILE A 459 -17.57 -13.98 -26.87
C ILE A 459 -17.32 -12.50 -26.65
N LEU A 460 -18.30 -11.64 -26.92
CA LEU A 460 -18.15 -10.21 -26.69
C LEU A 460 -17.97 -9.84 -25.23
N TYR A 461 -18.73 -10.47 -24.33
CA TYR A 461 -18.53 -10.30 -22.90
C TYR A 461 -17.09 -10.65 -22.49
N LEU A 462 -16.53 -11.75 -23.00
CA LEU A 462 -15.19 -12.20 -22.62
C LEU A 462 -14.09 -11.30 -23.17
N MET A 463 -14.21 -10.92 -24.44
CA MET A 463 -13.31 -9.94 -25.05
C MET A 463 -13.33 -8.62 -24.26
N PHE A 464 -14.52 -8.21 -23.81
CA PHE A 464 -14.67 -7.04 -22.96
C PHE A 464 -13.98 -7.22 -21.60
N GLN A 465 -14.14 -8.37 -20.92
CA GLN A 465 -13.47 -8.62 -19.63
C GLN A 465 -11.94 -8.62 -19.77
N ASP A 466 -11.39 -9.24 -20.82
CA ASP A 466 -9.94 -9.23 -21.06
C ASP A 466 -9.40 -7.84 -21.39
N PHE A 467 -10.15 -7.08 -22.20
CA PHE A 467 -9.84 -5.69 -22.49
C PHE A 467 -9.92 -4.82 -21.22
N ARG A 468 -10.98 -4.97 -20.42
CA ARG A 468 -11.18 -4.27 -19.14
C ARG A 468 -10.00 -4.50 -18.21
N ARG A 469 -9.65 -5.76 -17.95
CA ARG A 469 -8.50 -6.11 -17.10
C ARG A 469 -7.19 -5.48 -17.58
N SER A 470 -6.96 -5.52 -18.89
CA SER A 470 -5.75 -4.93 -19.49
C SER A 470 -5.73 -3.40 -19.35
N LEU A 471 -6.89 -2.75 -19.55
CA LEU A 471 -7.04 -1.31 -19.40
C LEU A 471 -6.90 -0.87 -17.93
N ASP A 472 -7.54 -1.58 -17.00
CA ASP A 472 -7.45 -1.32 -15.56
C ASP A 472 -5.99 -1.45 -15.09
N LEU A 473 -5.28 -2.50 -15.52
CA LEU A 473 -3.87 -2.68 -15.22
C LEU A 473 -3.01 -1.55 -15.80
N PHE A 474 -3.26 -1.14 -17.04
CA PHE A 474 -2.58 0.01 -17.67
C PHE A 474 -2.81 1.31 -16.89
N VAL A 475 -4.04 1.58 -16.45
CA VAL A 475 -4.33 2.77 -15.63
C VAL A 475 -3.54 2.72 -14.32
N MET A 476 -3.45 1.55 -13.68
CA MET A 476 -2.66 1.35 -12.46
C MET A 476 -1.16 1.52 -12.67
N THR A 477 -0.61 1.06 -13.79
CA THR A 477 0.84 1.05 -14.03
C THR A 477 1.37 2.34 -14.63
N ASP A 478 0.57 3.03 -15.46
CA ASP A 478 1.06 4.11 -16.33
C ASP A 478 0.37 5.46 -16.10
N ILE A 479 -0.78 5.50 -15.43
CA ILE A 479 -1.54 6.72 -15.18
C ILE A 479 -1.54 7.08 -13.69
N LEU A 480 -1.85 6.12 -12.81
CA LEU A 480 -1.92 6.37 -11.37
C LEU A 480 -0.57 6.87 -10.78
N PRO A 481 0.60 6.36 -11.19
CA PRO A 481 1.89 6.89 -10.74
C PRO A 481 2.14 8.33 -11.19
N ASP A 482 1.71 8.71 -12.40
CA ASP A 482 1.82 10.10 -12.90
C ASP A 482 1.02 11.05 -11.98
N ILE A 483 -0.18 10.63 -11.55
CA ILE A 483 -1.03 11.41 -10.65
C ILE A 483 -0.42 11.49 -9.24
N HIS A 484 0.15 10.39 -8.73
CA HIS A 484 0.86 10.41 -7.44
C HIS A 484 2.08 11.34 -7.47
N THR A 485 2.82 11.33 -8.58
CA THR A 485 3.97 12.22 -8.78
C THR A 485 3.52 13.69 -8.81
N LEU A 486 2.40 14.00 -9.47
CA LEU A 486 1.80 15.33 -9.46
C LEU A 486 1.42 15.76 -8.04
N ALA A 487 0.75 14.89 -7.28
CA ALA A 487 0.37 15.17 -5.90
C ALA A 487 1.60 15.42 -5.01
N ALA A 488 2.64 14.59 -5.11
CA ALA A 488 3.89 14.76 -4.37
C ALA A 488 4.57 16.10 -4.70
N ARG A 489 4.61 16.49 -5.98
CA ARG A 489 5.17 17.78 -6.41
C ARG A 489 4.42 18.96 -5.78
N GLN A 490 3.10 18.90 -5.71
CA GLN A 490 2.30 19.96 -5.07
C GLN A 490 2.50 19.99 -3.55
N GLU A 491 2.68 18.83 -2.91
CA GLU A 491 3.02 18.75 -1.48
C GLU A 491 4.39 19.36 -1.18
N ASP A 492 5.40 19.08 -1.98
CA ASP A 492 6.74 19.67 -1.86
C ASP A 492 6.69 21.19 -2.04
N ARG A 493 5.83 21.68 -2.94
CA ARG A 493 5.61 23.12 -3.16
C ARG A 493 4.99 23.78 -1.94
N ILE A 494 3.95 23.17 -1.35
CA ILE A 494 3.34 23.64 -0.10
C ILE A 494 4.40 23.71 1.00
N GLN A 495 5.20 22.65 1.16
CA GLN A 495 6.24 22.60 2.16
C GLN A 495 7.28 23.72 1.96
N SER A 496 7.76 23.89 0.73
CA SER A 496 8.78 24.89 0.39
C SER A 496 8.28 26.32 0.62
N TYR A 497 7.01 26.60 0.27
CA TYR A 497 6.40 27.90 0.45
C TYR A 497 6.29 28.28 1.94
N PHE A 498 5.78 27.37 2.77
CA PHE A 498 5.70 27.63 4.22
C PHE A 498 7.07 27.68 4.90
N GLN A 499 8.05 26.90 4.43
CA GLN A 499 9.42 27.00 4.92
C GLN A 499 10.00 28.38 4.62
N SER A 500 9.82 28.90 3.39
CA SER A 500 10.26 30.25 3.02
C SER A 500 9.60 31.36 3.83
N LEU A 501 8.29 31.23 4.13
CA LEU A 501 7.59 32.16 5.02
C LEU A 501 8.19 32.14 6.44
N LEU A 502 8.46 30.95 6.97
CA LEU A 502 9.06 30.80 8.30
C LEU A 502 10.48 31.37 8.35
N ASP A 503 11.29 31.17 7.32
CA ASP A 503 12.64 31.71 7.25
C ASP A 503 12.63 33.25 7.21
N THR A 504 11.64 33.84 6.51
CA THR A 504 11.42 35.30 6.51
C THR A 504 11.13 35.82 7.92
N TYR A 505 10.24 35.17 8.66
CA TYR A 505 9.94 35.53 10.05
C TYR A 505 11.13 35.30 11.01
N ARG A 506 11.96 34.28 10.78
CA ARG A 506 13.18 34.02 11.56
C ARG A 506 14.21 35.14 11.41
N ILE A 507 14.37 35.67 10.19
CA ILE A 507 15.27 36.80 9.92
C ILE A 507 14.78 38.08 10.63
N ASP A 508 13.47 38.29 10.68
CA ASP A 508 12.92 39.46 11.40
C ASP A 508 13.03 39.29 12.92
N LEU A 509 12.83 38.08 13.46
CA LEU A 509 13.04 37.76 14.87
C LEU A 509 14.50 37.91 15.32
N SER A 510 15.46 37.50 14.49
CA SER A 510 16.89 37.61 14.81
C SER A 510 17.37 39.06 14.83
N LYS A 511 16.85 39.92 13.94
CA LYS A 511 17.11 41.37 13.95
C LYS A 511 16.56 42.05 15.21
N ILE A 512 15.45 41.55 15.77
CA ILE A 512 14.84 42.10 17.00
C ILE A 512 15.66 41.77 18.25
N SER A 513 16.45 40.70 18.24
CA SER A 513 17.31 40.31 19.36
C SER A 513 18.62 41.11 19.43
N LEU A 514 18.95 41.89 18.39
CA LEU A 514 20.13 42.73 18.32
C LEU A 514 19.75 44.20 18.58
N ALA A 515 19.58 44.56 19.85
CA ALA A 515 19.61 45.97 20.24
C ALA A 515 21.07 46.49 20.14
N PRO A 516 21.32 47.70 19.61
CA PRO A 516 22.66 48.28 19.56
C PRO A 516 23.09 48.64 20.98
N GLY A 517 24.09 47.94 21.52
CA GLY A 517 24.70 48.28 22.82
C GLY A 517 25.16 47.14 23.72
N GLN A 518 25.15 45.88 23.28
CA GLN A 518 25.83 44.80 24.04
C GLN A 518 27.13 44.40 23.35
N SER A 519 28.22 44.98 23.84
CA SER A 519 29.59 44.63 23.57
C SER A 519 29.96 43.28 24.23
N GLU A 520 30.62 42.45 23.41
CA GLU A 520 31.57 41.37 23.73
C GLU A 520 31.10 40.04 24.35
N ASP A 521 29.98 39.93 25.07
CA ASP A 521 29.52 38.62 25.60
C ASP A 521 28.63 37.80 24.63
N THR A 522 28.31 38.35 23.47
CA THR A 522 27.46 37.73 22.43
C THR A 522 28.17 36.67 21.59
N ASN A 523 29.48 36.46 21.78
CA ASN A 523 30.21 35.40 21.07
C ASN A 523 29.78 33.98 21.48
N ILE A 524 29.27 33.79 22.71
CA ILE A 524 28.83 32.47 23.18
C ILE A 524 27.46 32.10 22.59
N GLN A 525 26.56 33.06 22.39
CA GLN A 525 25.28 32.82 21.70
C GLN A 525 25.44 32.60 20.20
N PHE A 526 26.42 33.26 19.56
CA PHE A 526 26.71 33.06 18.14
C PHE A 526 27.38 31.71 17.86
N GLN A 527 28.26 31.24 18.76
CA GLN A 527 28.88 29.91 18.63
C GLN A 527 27.89 28.75 18.85
N MET A 528 26.86 28.93 19.69
CA MET A 528 25.82 27.92 19.87
C MET A 528 24.79 27.87 18.72
N ALA A 529 24.53 28.99 18.04
CA ALA A 529 23.73 29.01 16.82
C ALA A 529 24.48 28.40 15.62
N ALA A 530 25.81 28.54 15.57
CA ALA A 530 26.66 28.00 14.51
C ALA A 530 26.94 26.48 14.63
N HIS A 531 26.53 25.82 15.72
CA HIS A 531 26.72 24.38 15.95
C HIS A 531 25.42 23.56 15.93
N GLN A 532 24.32 24.12 15.44
CA GLN A 532 23.12 23.32 15.17
C GLN A 532 23.27 22.59 13.83
N PRO A 533 23.23 21.25 13.78
CA PRO A 533 23.07 20.58 12.50
C PRO A 533 21.72 21.00 11.93
N ALA A 534 21.75 21.53 10.71
CA ALA A 534 20.57 21.88 9.92
C ALA A 534 19.59 20.68 9.86
N LEU A 535 18.45 20.82 10.54
CA LEU A 535 17.27 20.00 10.29
C LEU A 535 16.19 20.93 9.72
N ASP A 536 16.32 21.16 8.42
CA ASP A 536 15.63 22.14 7.56
C ASP A 536 14.12 21.92 7.30
N ARG A 537 13.36 21.23 8.17
CA ARG A 537 11.94 20.93 7.86
C ARG A 537 11.01 21.12 9.06
N PHE A 538 10.53 22.35 9.24
CA PHE A 538 9.55 22.67 10.29
C PHE A 538 8.11 22.28 9.91
N VAL A 539 7.82 22.10 8.62
CA VAL A 539 6.51 21.69 8.10
C VAL A 539 6.61 20.29 7.53
N ASP A 540 6.09 19.31 8.27
CA ASP A 540 5.90 17.95 7.78
C ASP A 540 4.48 17.79 7.24
N VAL A 541 4.31 18.00 5.93
CA VAL A 541 3.02 17.86 5.23
C VAL A 541 2.47 16.44 5.38
N GLN A 542 3.33 15.42 5.42
CA GLN A 542 2.93 14.03 5.60
C GLN A 542 2.37 13.78 7.00
N ALA A 543 2.96 14.38 8.04
CA ALA A 543 2.40 14.34 9.39
C ALA A 543 1.04 15.06 9.46
N ILE A 544 0.89 16.21 8.80
CA ILE A 544 -0.36 16.99 8.78
C ILE A 544 -1.48 16.22 8.06
N LYS A 545 -1.22 15.67 6.87
CA LYS A 545 -2.18 14.84 6.13
C LYS A 545 -2.66 13.67 6.98
N LYS A 546 -1.73 13.02 7.70
CA LYS A 546 -2.04 11.90 8.61
C LYS A 546 -2.87 12.32 9.83
N ILE A 547 -2.62 13.52 10.39
CA ILE A 547 -3.41 14.07 11.51
C ILE A 547 -4.84 14.39 11.07
N LEU A 548 -5.00 14.95 9.86
CA LEU A 548 -6.28 15.36 9.30
C LEU A 548 -7.03 14.22 8.58
N GLY A 549 -6.43 13.03 8.47
CA GLY A 549 -7.02 11.89 7.77
C GLY A 549 -7.18 12.11 6.25
N LEU A 550 -6.34 12.96 5.65
CA LEU A 550 -6.42 13.30 4.23
C LEU A 550 -5.78 12.20 3.38
N THR A 551 -6.61 11.44 2.68
CA THR A 551 -6.20 10.44 1.68
C THR A 551 -6.63 10.87 0.28
N LEU A 552 -5.85 10.52 -0.73
CA LEU A 552 -6.33 10.64 -2.12
C LEU A 552 -7.53 9.70 -2.30
N PRO A 553 -8.59 10.11 -3.03
CA PRO A 553 -9.77 9.27 -3.16
C PRO A 553 -9.53 8.13 -4.16
N ASP A 554 -9.41 6.90 -3.64
CA ASP A 554 -9.04 5.69 -4.38
C ASP A 554 -10.05 5.30 -5.49
N ILE A 555 -11.34 5.61 -5.32
CA ILE A 555 -12.43 5.12 -6.19
C ILE A 555 -12.68 6.02 -7.41
N THR A 556 -12.28 7.29 -7.37
CA THR A 556 -12.47 8.25 -8.48
C THR A 556 -11.46 8.11 -9.60
N MET A 557 -10.34 7.42 -9.37
CA MET A 557 -9.23 7.31 -10.32
C MET A 557 -9.30 6.06 -11.21
N MET A 558 -10.28 5.18 -10.98
CA MET A 558 -10.49 3.96 -11.78
C MET A 558 -11.41 4.24 -12.96
N PRO A 559 -11.22 3.57 -14.12
CA PRO A 559 -12.15 3.62 -15.23
C PRO A 559 -13.55 3.17 -14.78
N ARG A 560 -14.57 3.95 -15.13
CA ARG A 560 -15.97 3.52 -14.99
C ARG A 560 -16.45 2.97 -16.33
N TYR A 561 -16.96 1.76 -16.28
CA TYR A 561 -17.57 1.10 -17.42
C TYR A 561 -19.08 1.37 -17.39
N SER A 562 -19.70 1.45 -18.56
CA SER A 562 -21.14 1.66 -18.67
C SER A 562 -21.73 0.69 -19.68
N GLY A 563 -22.97 0.28 -19.43
CA GLY A 563 -23.72 -0.59 -20.36
C GLY A 563 -23.86 -0.02 -21.78
N ARG A 564 -23.68 1.30 -21.98
CA ARG A 564 -23.68 1.93 -23.31
C ARG A 564 -22.58 1.39 -24.23
N ILE A 565 -21.46 0.94 -23.67
CA ILE A 565 -20.36 0.34 -24.43
C ILE A 565 -20.84 -0.95 -25.11
N GLN A 566 -21.67 -1.75 -24.44
CA GLN A 566 -22.25 -2.98 -25.01
C GLN A 566 -23.19 -2.65 -26.17
N THR A 567 -24.05 -1.64 -26.03
CA THR A 567 -24.95 -1.18 -27.09
C THR A 567 -24.17 -0.69 -28.30
N HIS A 568 -23.11 0.11 -28.10
CA HIS A 568 -22.22 0.57 -29.17
C HIS A 568 -21.41 -0.54 -29.82
N ALA A 569 -20.92 -1.52 -29.05
CA ALA A 569 -20.21 -2.67 -29.60
C ALA A 569 -21.14 -3.57 -30.44
N LEU A 570 -22.35 -3.86 -29.97
CA LEU A 570 -23.33 -4.68 -30.69
C LEU A 570 -23.86 -3.97 -31.95
N THR A 571 -24.14 -2.66 -31.87
CA THR A 571 -24.54 -1.87 -33.05
C THR A 571 -23.40 -1.70 -34.04
N GLY A 572 -22.19 -1.42 -33.56
CA GLY A 572 -20.98 -1.32 -34.37
C GLY A 572 -20.64 -2.63 -35.09
N LEU A 573 -20.74 -3.77 -34.40
CA LEU A 573 -20.61 -5.10 -34.99
C LEU A 573 -21.75 -5.41 -35.94
N GLY A 574 -22.99 -5.03 -35.63
CA GLY A 574 -24.12 -5.14 -36.55
C GLY A 574 -23.87 -4.38 -37.86
N ILE A 575 -23.31 -3.17 -37.78
CA ILE A 575 -22.93 -2.36 -38.94
C ILE A 575 -21.72 -2.96 -39.68
N THR A 576 -20.69 -3.44 -38.98
CA THR A 576 -19.52 -4.07 -39.65
C THR A 576 -19.86 -5.42 -40.26
N PHE A 577 -20.74 -6.20 -39.64
CA PHE A 577 -21.24 -7.47 -40.15
C PHE A 577 -22.20 -7.24 -41.32
N ALA A 578 -23.11 -6.27 -41.22
CA ALA A 578 -23.97 -5.87 -42.34
C ALA A 578 -23.13 -5.34 -43.51
N THR A 579 -22.16 -4.45 -43.29
CA THR A 579 -21.30 -3.93 -44.37
C THR A 579 -20.40 -4.98 -44.98
N ARG A 580 -19.88 -5.95 -44.22
CA ARG A 580 -19.15 -7.12 -44.78
C ARG A 580 -20.08 -8.09 -45.50
N PHE A 581 -21.29 -8.31 -45.00
CA PHE A 581 -22.29 -9.17 -45.64
C PHE A 581 -22.82 -8.55 -46.94
N PHE A 582 -23.06 -7.23 -46.95
CA PHE A 582 -23.40 -6.47 -48.15
C PHE A 582 -22.23 -6.41 -49.14
N ARG A 583 -20.97 -6.24 -48.70
CA ARG A 583 -19.80 -6.39 -49.60
C ARG A 583 -19.70 -7.80 -50.19
N ALA A 584 -19.89 -8.85 -49.39
CA ALA A 584 -19.84 -10.23 -49.87
C ALA A 584 -21.01 -10.62 -50.81
N LEU A 585 -22.13 -9.89 -50.73
CA LEU A 585 -23.25 -10.02 -51.67
C LEU A 585 -23.03 -9.23 -52.97
N VAL A 586 -22.35 -8.08 -52.89
CA VAL A 586 -21.97 -7.26 -54.05
C VAL A 586 -20.80 -7.89 -54.82
N ASP A 587 -19.88 -8.58 -54.15
CA ASP A 587 -18.79 -9.35 -54.79
C ASP A 587 -19.26 -10.69 -55.40
N LYS A 588 -20.57 -11.01 -55.31
CA LYS A 588 -21.21 -12.20 -55.91
C LYS A 588 -22.21 -11.89 -57.03
N GLN A 589 -22.27 -10.64 -57.48
CA GLN A 589 -22.86 -10.24 -58.77
C GLN A 589 -21.74 -9.84 -59.71
#